data_AF-A0A1N7S1R0-F1
#
_entry.id   AF-A0A1N7S1R0-F1
#
_cell.length_a   1.000
_cell.length_b   1.000
_cell.length_c   1.000
_cell.angle_alpha   90.00
_cell.angle_beta   90.00
_cell.angle_gamma   90.00
#
_symmetry.space_group_name_H-M   'P 1'
#
loop_
_entity.id
_entity.type
_entity.pdbx_description
1 polymer ?
#
loop_
_entity_poly.entity_id
_entity_poly.type
_entity_poly.pdbx_seq_one_letter_code
_entity_poly.pdbx_strand_id
1 'polypeptide(L)'
;MAATTQPNLRRPAATNDSAQQSAPVAMPSGLRHTDDTKPGYSRMRDKDHFVYFDAAGQRVDDAGEIQRINALAIPPAYEDVWICPDPRGHLQATGRDARGRKQYRYHPRWRETRDADKYERMAEFSRALPKIRARVARDLELPGMPRDKVIAAVVQLLDSTLIRIGSVEYARDNQSYGLTTLRKKHVKIEAGQLRFRFRGKSGIEHDVTVDNPRVKRVVRRCAELPGHDLFQYLDDDGMRRTVGSTDINDYLRRASNADFTAKDYRTWAGSVYALAALRRLMCSSASEARAHIVATVKNVAALLRNTPTVCRRCYIHPAVINAFEADELRSLTPSVSRRGLKADEVALATLLAQTEKRAARLARQSGAKGRKIRESAVDDSIAGSLTSLLKKSRVARKQAAATCDAKSSVKPGGVEPGGVKPGGVEPGGVKPGGVGPGGVKPAGTQPAGVQTAQRSPASREAAAQRDATPAAD
;
A
#
# COMPACT_ATOMS: atom_id res chain seq x y z
N MET A 1 10.19 -20.46 66.89
CA MET A 1 9.81 -21.31 65.74
C MET A 1 9.80 -20.45 64.50
N ALA A 2 10.65 -20.77 63.54
CA ALA A 2 10.84 -20.01 62.31
C ALA A 2 9.68 -20.24 61.33
N ALA A 3 9.21 -19.18 60.69
CA ALA A 3 8.36 -19.27 59.50
C ALA A 3 8.89 -18.29 58.46
N THR A 4 9.52 -18.86 57.44
CA THR A 4 10.23 -18.20 56.35
C THR A 4 9.25 -17.63 55.33
N THR A 5 9.40 -16.34 55.04
CA THR A 5 8.71 -15.59 53.97
C THR A 5 9.18 -16.06 52.59
N GLN A 6 8.26 -16.51 51.72
CA GLN A 6 8.52 -16.74 50.29
C GLN A 6 7.99 -15.57 49.44
N PRO A 7 8.73 -15.07 48.43
CA PRO A 7 8.25 -14.04 47.53
C PRO A 7 7.39 -14.64 46.40
N ASN A 8 6.26 -13.98 46.16
CA ASN A 8 5.23 -14.34 45.19
C ASN A 8 5.71 -14.06 43.76
N LEU A 9 6.13 -15.09 43.02
CA LEU A 9 6.51 -14.98 41.61
C LEU A 9 5.27 -14.76 40.73
N ARG A 10 5.10 -13.51 40.27
CA ARG A 10 4.14 -13.13 39.21
C ARG A 10 4.40 -13.95 37.94
N ARG A 11 3.40 -14.74 37.53
CA ARG A 11 3.28 -15.28 36.17
C ARG A 11 3.35 -14.14 35.14
N PRO A 12 4.20 -14.21 34.10
CA PRO A 12 4.16 -13.24 33.02
C PRO A 12 2.86 -13.44 32.22
N ALA A 13 2.18 -12.31 31.96
CA ALA A 13 0.95 -12.26 31.19
C ALA A 13 1.18 -12.79 29.77
N ALA A 14 0.29 -13.68 29.33
CA ALA A 14 0.24 -14.19 27.97
C ALA A 14 0.14 -13.02 26.97
N THR A 15 1.14 -12.88 26.11
CA THR A 15 1.13 -11.94 25.01
C THR A 15 0.12 -12.41 23.96
N ASN A 16 -0.98 -11.68 23.82
CA ASN A 16 -1.99 -11.87 22.78
C ASN A 16 -1.37 -11.61 21.40
N ASP A 17 -0.89 -12.67 20.76
CA ASP A 17 -0.42 -12.66 19.37
C ASP A 17 -1.64 -12.57 18.45
N SER A 18 -1.91 -11.37 17.95
CA SER A 18 -3.06 -11.09 17.07
C SER A 18 -2.76 -11.56 15.65
N ALA A 19 -2.73 -12.89 15.49
CA ALA A 19 -2.91 -13.52 14.19
C ALA A 19 -4.35 -13.25 13.74
N GLN A 20 -4.54 -12.20 12.92
CA GLN A 20 -5.77 -11.98 12.18
C GLN A 20 -6.05 -13.22 11.31
N GLN A 21 -6.87 -14.14 11.82
CA GLN A 21 -7.47 -15.22 11.03
C GLN A 21 -8.47 -14.59 10.06
N SER A 22 -7.98 -14.21 8.89
CA SER A 22 -8.81 -14.16 7.69
C SER A 22 -9.29 -15.57 7.37
N ALA A 23 -10.50 -15.72 6.83
CA ALA A 23 -11.03 -17.01 6.36
C ALA A 23 -9.97 -17.80 5.55
N PRO A 24 -9.94 -19.14 5.64
CA PRO A 24 -8.90 -19.94 5.02
C PRO A 24 -8.90 -19.70 3.51
N VAL A 25 -7.86 -19.01 3.03
CA VAL A 25 -7.57 -18.84 1.61
C VAL A 25 -7.33 -20.23 1.04
N ALA A 26 -7.96 -20.57 -0.09
CA ALA A 26 -7.77 -21.87 -0.73
C ALA A 26 -6.27 -22.11 -0.98
N MET A 27 -5.74 -23.21 -0.45
CA MET A 27 -4.32 -23.54 -0.59
C MET A 27 -4.00 -23.86 -2.06
N PRO A 28 -2.91 -23.29 -2.62
CA PRO A 28 -2.48 -23.66 -3.96
C PRO A 28 -2.22 -25.17 -4.05
N SER A 29 -2.56 -25.77 -5.20
CA SER A 29 -2.34 -27.21 -5.41
C SER A 29 -0.88 -27.59 -5.14
N GLY A 30 -0.70 -28.62 -4.30
CA GLY A 30 0.61 -29.11 -3.88
C GLY A 30 1.26 -28.37 -2.70
N LEU A 31 0.62 -27.34 -2.12
CA LEU A 31 1.06 -26.71 -0.87
C LEU A 31 0.24 -27.17 0.35
N ARG A 32 0.86 -27.10 1.52
CA ARG A 32 0.26 -27.44 2.81
C ARG A 32 0.21 -26.26 3.76
N HIS A 33 -0.85 -26.21 4.56
CA HIS A 33 -0.95 -25.21 5.61
C HIS A 33 0.04 -25.55 6.74
N THR A 34 0.94 -24.63 7.07
CA THR A 34 1.92 -24.77 8.15
C THR A 34 1.87 -23.55 9.04
N ASP A 35 2.08 -23.77 10.33
CA ASP A 35 2.10 -22.76 11.36
C ASP A 35 3.39 -22.91 12.17
N ASP A 36 3.94 -21.79 12.63
CA ASP A 36 5.22 -21.75 13.35
C ASP A 36 5.12 -22.03 14.85
N THR A 37 3.91 -22.32 15.32
CA THR A 37 3.65 -22.93 16.63
C THR A 37 4.02 -24.41 16.68
N LYS A 38 4.18 -25.06 15.52
CA LYS A 38 4.57 -26.47 15.41
C LYS A 38 6.09 -26.64 15.53
N PRO A 39 6.59 -27.82 15.94
CA PRO A 39 8.02 -28.10 15.90
C PRO A 39 8.59 -27.87 14.49
N GLY A 40 9.72 -27.19 14.41
CA GLY A 40 10.39 -26.87 13.16
C GLY A 40 11.89 -26.79 13.35
N TYR A 41 12.61 -26.51 12.28
CA TYR A 41 14.05 -26.36 12.37
C TYR A 41 14.40 -25.00 12.96
N SER A 42 15.53 -24.95 13.65
CA SER A 42 16.11 -23.74 14.19
C SER A 42 17.47 -23.47 13.54
N ARG A 43 17.99 -22.26 13.77
CA ARG A 43 19.26 -21.81 13.21
C ARG A 43 20.11 -21.19 14.30
N MET A 44 21.38 -21.57 14.36
CA MET A 44 22.39 -20.98 15.23
C MET A 44 23.54 -20.42 14.40
N ARG A 45 24.12 -19.31 14.85
CA ARG A 45 25.30 -18.74 14.22
C ARG A 45 26.54 -19.48 14.70
N ASP A 46 27.33 -19.99 13.76
CA ASP A 46 28.65 -20.56 14.02
C ASP A 46 29.70 -19.79 13.23
N LYS A 47 30.47 -18.95 13.93
CA LYS A 47 31.46 -18.04 13.34
C LYS A 47 30.87 -17.22 12.17
N ASP A 48 31.28 -17.53 10.95
CA ASP A 48 30.88 -16.83 9.72
C ASP A 48 29.71 -17.47 8.97
N HIS A 49 29.20 -18.61 9.44
CA HIS A 49 28.10 -19.33 8.81
C HIS A 49 26.98 -19.66 9.81
N PHE A 50 25.92 -20.28 9.29
CA PHE A 50 24.81 -20.75 10.10
C PHE A 50 24.76 -22.27 10.07
N VAL A 51 24.52 -22.87 11.22
CA VAL A 51 24.20 -24.28 11.39
C VAL A 51 22.72 -24.42 11.72
N TYR A 52 22.12 -25.52 11.27
CA TYR A 52 20.69 -25.77 11.41
C TYR A 52 20.47 -26.97 12.32
N PHE A 53 19.39 -26.91 13.11
CA PHE A 53 18.99 -28.00 13.98
C PHE A 53 17.55 -28.39 13.67
N ASP A 54 17.26 -29.69 13.71
CA ASP A 54 15.92 -30.20 13.48
C ASP A 54 14.99 -29.96 14.68
N ALA A 55 13.75 -30.46 14.59
CA ALA A 55 12.76 -30.34 15.64
C ALA A 55 13.12 -31.10 16.94
N ALA A 56 14.06 -32.06 16.87
CA ALA A 56 14.59 -32.80 18.01
C ALA A 56 15.89 -32.19 18.56
N GLY A 57 16.38 -31.09 17.97
CA GLY A 57 17.63 -30.44 18.34
C GLY A 57 18.88 -31.13 17.79
N GLN A 58 18.74 -32.07 16.86
CA GLN A 58 19.87 -32.70 16.18
C GLN A 58 20.37 -31.82 15.04
N ARG A 59 21.67 -31.82 14.81
CA ARG A 59 22.28 -31.05 13.71
C ARG A 59 21.79 -31.59 12.37
N VAL A 60 21.37 -30.69 11.48
CA VAL A 60 20.99 -31.04 10.11
C VAL A 60 22.25 -31.06 9.26
N ASP A 61 22.67 -32.26 8.83
CA ASP A 61 23.83 -32.46 7.95
C ASP A 61 23.44 -32.82 6.50
N ASP A 62 22.13 -32.99 6.22
CA ASP A 62 21.64 -33.24 4.88
C ASP A 62 21.86 -32.02 3.98
N ALA A 63 22.71 -32.18 2.95
CA ALA A 63 23.09 -31.10 2.05
C ALA A 63 21.89 -30.51 1.27
N GLY A 64 20.88 -31.33 0.95
CA GLY A 64 19.68 -30.90 0.24
C GLY A 64 18.83 -29.96 1.10
N GLU A 65 18.60 -30.33 2.36
CA GLU A 65 17.90 -29.50 3.33
C GLU A 65 18.66 -28.21 3.64
N ILE A 66 19.97 -28.27 3.83
CA ILE A 66 20.81 -27.08 4.02
C ILE A 66 20.68 -26.13 2.82
N GLN A 67 20.76 -26.65 1.59
CA GLN A 67 20.62 -25.84 0.38
C GLN A 67 19.23 -25.20 0.28
N ARG A 68 18.17 -25.95 0.58
CA ARG A 68 16.78 -25.46 0.61
C ARG A 68 16.63 -24.31 1.59
N ILE A 69 17.13 -24.48 2.82
CA ILE A 69 17.04 -23.47 3.88
C ILE A 69 17.83 -22.22 3.50
N ASN A 70 19.04 -22.38 2.96
CA ASN A 70 19.85 -21.26 2.48
C ASN A 70 19.13 -20.46 1.38
N ALA A 71 18.42 -21.14 0.47
CA ALA A 71 17.64 -20.50 -0.59
C ALA A 71 16.46 -19.65 -0.08
N LEU A 72 16.02 -19.85 1.18
CA LEU A 72 15.01 -18.98 1.81
C LEU A 72 15.54 -17.56 2.09
N ALA A 73 16.87 -17.37 2.06
CA ALA A 73 17.53 -16.10 2.32
C ALA A 73 17.01 -15.43 3.61
N ILE A 74 17.02 -16.19 4.71
CA ILE A 74 16.65 -15.70 6.03
C ILE A 74 17.75 -14.72 6.49
N PRO A 75 17.45 -13.43 6.71
CA PRO A 75 18.46 -12.43 7.03
C PRO A 75 19.30 -12.84 8.24
N PRO A 76 20.61 -12.57 8.22
CA PRO A 76 21.52 -13.01 9.29
C PRO A 76 21.19 -12.37 10.64
N ALA A 77 20.63 -11.15 10.64
CA ALA A 77 20.26 -10.40 11.84
C ALA A 77 18.90 -10.82 12.43
N TYR A 78 18.26 -11.88 11.94
CA TYR A 78 17.00 -12.37 12.51
C TYR A 78 17.27 -13.31 13.68
N GLU A 79 16.57 -13.06 14.79
CA GLU A 79 16.54 -13.86 16.01
C GLU A 79 15.28 -14.72 16.06
N ASP A 80 15.15 -15.64 17.02
CA ASP A 80 13.99 -16.54 17.19
C ASP A 80 13.52 -17.17 15.87
N VAL A 81 14.46 -17.71 15.10
CA VAL A 81 14.18 -18.22 13.76
C VAL A 81 13.55 -19.61 13.84
N TRP A 82 12.35 -19.73 13.29
CA TRP A 82 11.67 -20.99 13.03
C TRP A 82 11.66 -21.27 11.53
N ILE A 83 11.92 -22.50 11.13
CA ILE A 83 12.02 -22.91 9.72
C ILE A 83 11.15 -24.15 9.52
N CYS A 84 10.32 -24.13 8.49
CA CYS A 84 9.41 -25.23 8.16
C CYS A 84 10.21 -26.47 7.70
N PRO A 85 10.02 -27.64 8.33
CA PRO A 85 10.61 -28.90 7.87
C PRO A 85 10.06 -29.35 6.51
N ASP A 86 8.79 -29.06 6.23
CA ASP A 86 8.16 -29.46 4.96
C ASP A 86 8.44 -28.44 3.84
N PRO A 87 9.12 -28.80 2.74
CA PRO A 87 9.31 -27.91 1.59
C PRO A 87 7.99 -27.45 0.95
N ARG A 88 6.89 -28.17 1.17
CA ARG A 88 5.54 -27.84 0.65
C ARG A 88 4.74 -26.95 1.61
N GLY A 89 5.28 -26.60 2.77
CA GLY A 89 4.63 -25.66 3.69
C GLY A 89 4.51 -24.26 3.08
N HIS A 90 3.33 -23.65 3.10
CA HIS A 90 3.16 -22.31 2.54
C HIS A 90 3.97 -21.25 3.31
N LEU A 91 4.03 -21.37 4.63
CA LEU A 91 4.96 -20.65 5.49
C LEU A 91 6.26 -21.46 5.60
N GLN A 92 7.37 -20.89 5.15
CA GLN A 92 8.67 -21.56 5.06
C GLN A 92 9.62 -21.17 6.21
N ALA A 93 9.55 -19.95 6.71
CA ALA A 93 10.27 -19.56 7.92
C ALA A 93 9.65 -18.33 8.58
N THR A 94 9.88 -18.18 9.87
CA THR A 94 9.66 -16.96 10.63
C THR A 94 10.91 -16.59 11.42
N GLY A 95 10.98 -15.34 11.85
CA GLY A 95 12.05 -14.85 12.72
C GLY A 95 11.75 -13.43 13.16
N ARG A 96 12.42 -12.94 14.20
CA ARG A 96 12.31 -11.58 14.69
C ARG A 96 13.40 -10.71 14.09
N ASP A 97 13.03 -9.56 13.53
CA ASP A 97 14.03 -8.58 13.11
C ASP A 97 14.65 -7.84 14.31
N ALA A 98 15.65 -6.99 14.05
CA ALA A 98 16.32 -6.16 15.07
C ALA A 98 15.39 -5.21 15.85
N ARG A 99 14.09 -5.15 15.51
CA ARG A 99 13.05 -4.40 16.25
C ARG A 99 12.05 -5.35 16.94
N GLY A 100 12.37 -6.63 17.07
CA GLY A 100 11.53 -7.66 17.70
C GLY A 100 10.30 -8.07 16.88
N ARG A 101 10.13 -7.54 15.65
CA ARG A 101 8.93 -7.80 14.85
C ARG A 101 9.03 -9.14 14.17
N LYS A 102 7.97 -9.94 14.26
CA LYS A 102 7.86 -11.22 13.56
C LYS A 102 7.81 -10.99 12.05
N GLN A 103 8.76 -11.58 11.34
CA GLN A 103 8.94 -11.54 9.91
C GLN A 103 8.70 -12.93 9.33
N TYR A 104 8.21 -12.97 8.10
CA TYR A 104 7.78 -14.21 7.45
C TYR A 104 8.56 -14.43 6.15
N ARG A 105 8.79 -15.70 5.82
CA ARG A 105 9.24 -16.20 4.51
C ARG A 105 8.21 -17.21 4.04
N TYR A 106 7.66 -16.99 2.86
CA TYR A 106 6.64 -17.86 2.27
C TYR A 106 7.19 -18.60 1.05
N HIS A 107 6.63 -19.77 0.80
CA HIS A 107 6.91 -20.55 -0.41
C HIS A 107 6.66 -19.70 -1.69
N PRO A 108 7.50 -19.79 -2.74
CA PRO A 108 7.31 -19.04 -3.99
C PRO A 108 5.91 -19.19 -4.60
N ARG A 109 5.40 -20.43 -4.73
CA ARG A 109 4.03 -20.69 -5.21
C ARG A 109 2.94 -20.04 -4.35
N TRP A 110 3.13 -19.93 -3.03
CA TRP A 110 2.19 -19.20 -2.18
C TRP A 110 2.18 -17.71 -2.52
N ARG A 111 3.36 -17.12 -2.76
CA ARG A 111 3.48 -15.72 -3.19
C ARG A 111 2.84 -15.50 -4.55
N GLU A 112 3.05 -16.39 -5.51
CA GLU A 112 2.47 -16.31 -6.86
C GLU A 112 0.94 -16.36 -6.83
N THR A 113 0.36 -17.34 -6.11
CA THR A 113 -1.09 -17.41 -5.96
C THR A 113 -1.64 -16.21 -5.22
N ARG A 114 -1.03 -15.79 -4.09
CA ARG A 114 -1.47 -14.60 -3.36
C ARG A 114 -1.31 -13.32 -4.17
N ASP A 115 -0.31 -13.25 -5.06
CA ASP A 115 -0.10 -12.14 -5.99
C ASP A 115 -1.10 -12.15 -7.16
N ALA A 116 -1.67 -13.30 -7.52
CA ALA A 116 -2.83 -13.39 -8.41
C ALA A 116 -4.12 -13.00 -7.64
N ASP A 117 -4.34 -13.60 -6.46
CA ASP A 117 -5.51 -13.37 -5.60
C ASP A 117 -5.67 -11.90 -5.18
N LYS A 118 -4.55 -11.18 -4.96
CA LYS A 118 -4.59 -9.75 -4.53
C LYS A 118 -5.31 -8.86 -5.55
N TYR A 119 -5.41 -9.31 -6.79
CA TYR A 119 -6.03 -8.60 -7.90
C TYR A 119 -7.40 -9.17 -8.27
N GLU A 120 -7.58 -10.49 -8.16
CA GLU A 120 -8.86 -11.17 -8.43
C GLU A 120 -10.01 -10.60 -7.58
N ARG A 121 -9.73 -10.24 -6.31
CA ARG A 121 -10.73 -9.63 -5.41
C ARG A 121 -11.12 -8.20 -5.78
N MET A 122 -10.41 -7.55 -6.70
CA MET A 122 -10.67 -6.15 -7.06
C MET A 122 -11.98 -5.98 -7.83
N ALA A 123 -12.35 -6.96 -8.66
CA ALA A 123 -13.64 -6.96 -9.34
C ALA A 123 -14.81 -7.09 -8.35
N GLU A 124 -14.67 -7.95 -7.33
CA GLU A 124 -15.62 -8.06 -6.23
C GLU A 124 -15.69 -6.76 -5.41
N PHE A 125 -14.54 -6.15 -5.12
CA PHE A 125 -14.48 -4.87 -4.42
C PHE A 125 -15.24 -3.78 -5.19
N SER A 126 -15.10 -3.73 -6.51
CA SER A 126 -15.85 -2.78 -7.36
C SER A 126 -17.37 -2.94 -7.24
N ARG A 127 -17.86 -4.17 -7.03
CA ARG A 127 -19.29 -4.48 -6.82
C ARG A 127 -19.74 -4.13 -5.40
N ALA A 128 -18.87 -4.30 -4.40
CA ALA A 128 -19.19 -4.01 -3.01
C ALA A 128 -19.06 -2.52 -2.63
N LEU A 129 -18.17 -1.77 -3.28
CA LEU A 129 -17.85 -0.39 -2.92
C LEU A 129 -19.07 0.56 -2.87
N PRO A 130 -20.05 0.49 -3.81
CA PRO A 130 -21.28 1.28 -3.71
C PRO A 130 -22.07 1.02 -2.43
N LYS A 131 -22.18 -0.26 -2.02
CA LYS A 131 -22.88 -0.66 -0.79
C LYS A 131 -22.14 -0.12 0.44
N ILE A 132 -20.81 -0.20 0.44
CA ILE A 132 -20.00 0.33 1.54
C ILE A 132 -20.17 1.86 1.64
N ARG A 133 -20.06 2.60 0.52
CA ARG A 133 -20.25 4.05 0.48
C ARG A 133 -21.66 4.46 0.92
N ALA A 134 -22.69 3.72 0.52
CA ALA A 134 -24.06 3.97 0.98
C ALA A 134 -24.22 3.73 2.49
N ARG A 135 -23.57 2.70 3.06
CA ARG A 135 -23.55 2.48 4.51
C ARG A 135 -22.83 3.61 5.25
N VAL A 136 -21.64 4.01 4.77
CA VAL A 136 -20.88 5.15 5.32
C VAL A 136 -21.71 6.43 5.31
N ALA A 137 -22.40 6.72 4.20
CA ALA A 137 -23.25 7.90 4.10
C ALA A 137 -24.38 7.91 5.15
N ARG A 138 -25.04 6.76 5.36
CA ARG A 138 -26.09 6.60 6.39
C ARG A 138 -25.52 6.73 7.80
N ASP A 139 -24.40 6.10 8.10
CA ASP A 139 -23.82 6.12 9.44
C ASP A 139 -23.29 7.51 9.83
N LEU A 140 -22.85 8.31 8.85
CA LEU A 140 -22.51 9.72 9.05
C LEU A 140 -23.73 10.59 9.41
N GLU A 141 -24.96 10.13 9.14
CA GLU A 141 -26.22 10.84 9.44
C GLU A 141 -26.86 10.43 10.78
N LEU A 142 -26.34 9.41 11.47
CA LEU A 142 -26.87 8.98 12.77
C LEU A 142 -27.00 10.16 13.76
N PRO A 143 -27.91 10.15 14.73
CA PRO A 143 -27.88 11.13 15.82
C PRO A 143 -26.67 10.91 16.74
N GLY A 144 -26.23 11.93 17.47
CA GLY A 144 -25.15 11.81 18.46
C GLY A 144 -23.76 11.49 17.87
N MET A 145 -22.92 10.80 18.65
CA MET A 145 -21.56 10.37 18.26
C MET A 145 -21.32 8.86 18.54
N PRO A 146 -22.18 7.96 18.04
CA PRO A 146 -21.99 6.52 18.25
C PRO A 146 -20.72 6.02 17.53
N ARG A 147 -20.20 4.87 17.97
CA ARG A 147 -19.02 4.20 17.42
C ARG A 147 -19.02 4.15 15.88
N ASP A 148 -20.11 3.66 15.29
CA ASP A 148 -20.20 3.46 13.83
C ASP A 148 -20.13 4.79 13.06
N LYS A 149 -20.57 5.92 13.62
CA LYS A 149 -20.42 7.24 12.99
C LYS A 149 -18.95 7.66 12.91
N VAL A 150 -18.19 7.45 14.00
CA VAL A 150 -16.76 7.79 14.03
C VAL A 150 -15.99 6.91 13.07
N ILE A 151 -16.29 5.61 13.04
CA ILE A 151 -15.70 4.66 12.08
C ILE A 151 -16.05 5.07 10.64
N ALA A 152 -17.30 5.42 10.35
CA ALA A 152 -17.72 5.87 9.03
C ALA A 152 -16.95 7.11 8.56
N ALA A 153 -16.65 8.05 9.46
CA ALA A 153 -15.80 9.20 9.14
C ALA A 153 -14.36 8.77 8.81
N VAL A 154 -13.79 7.80 9.54
CA VAL A 154 -12.46 7.24 9.22
C VAL A 154 -12.46 6.54 7.86
N VAL A 155 -13.49 5.75 7.54
CA VAL A 155 -13.62 5.08 6.23
C VAL A 155 -13.81 6.10 5.11
N GLN A 156 -14.58 7.16 5.34
CA GLN A 156 -14.73 8.26 4.37
C GLN A 156 -13.41 8.98 4.10
N LEU A 157 -12.58 9.17 5.14
CA LEU A 157 -11.22 9.70 5.01
C LEU A 157 -10.30 8.73 4.28
N LEU A 158 -10.38 7.43 4.55
CA LEU A 158 -9.63 6.42 3.81
C LEU A 158 -9.92 6.49 2.31
N ASP A 159 -11.21 6.55 1.93
CA ASP A 159 -11.65 6.58 0.54
C ASP A 159 -11.24 7.87 -0.20
N SER A 160 -11.28 9.03 0.47
CA SER A 160 -10.96 10.32 -0.15
C SER A 160 -9.46 10.66 -0.15
N THR A 161 -8.72 10.25 0.89
CA THR A 161 -7.32 10.66 1.09
C THR A 161 -6.31 9.57 0.79
N LEU A 162 -6.76 8.31 0.77
CA LEU A 162 -5.92 7.12 0.66
C LEU A 162 -4.87 7.01 1.78
N ILE A 163 -5.00 7.75 2.89
CA ILE A 163 -4.13 7.59 4.05
C ILE A 163 -4.30 6.17 4.61
N ARG A 164 -3.19 5.57 5.04
CA ARG A 164 -3.22 4.23 5.65
C ARG A 164 -3.95 4.29 6.99
N ILE A 165 -4.65 3.22 7.34
CA ILE A 165 -5.31 3.10 8.67
C ILE A 165 -4.29 3.28 9.80
N GLY A 166 -3.14 2.62 9.73
CA GLY A 166 -2.12 2.68 10.80
C GLY A 166 -2.40 1.65 11.89
N SER A 167 -1.39 1.39 12.72
CA SER A 167 -1.53 0.57 13.93
C SER A 167 -0.75 1.21 15.08
N VAL A 168 -1.21 0.95 16.29
CA VAL A 168 -0.70 1.59 17.52
C VAL A 168 0.77 1.26 17.72
N GLU A 169 1.17 0.03 17.41
CA GLU A 169 2.55 -0.46 17.50
C GLU A 169 3.47 0.37 16.60
N TYR A 170 3.09 0.59 15.33
CA TYR A 170 3.89 1.40 14.41
C TYR A 170 3.99 2.87 14.84
N ALA A 171 2.90 3.43 15.39
CA ALA A 171 2.88 4.81 15.87
C ALA A 171 3.79 5.01 17.08
N ARG A 172 3.81 4.06 18.02
CA ARG A 172 4.68 4.07 19.20
C ARG A 172 6.15 3.99 18.80
N ASP A 173 6.51 2.96 18.05
CA ASP A 173 7.93 2.60 17.85
C ASP A 173 8.62 3.47 16.80
N ASN A 174 7.86 3.97 15.81
CA ASN A 174 8.44 4.65 14.65
C ASN A 174 8.00 6.10 14.50
N GLN A 175 7.20 6.62 15.45
CA GLN A 175 6.56 7.94 15.32
C GLN A 175 5.90 8.12 13.93
N SER A 176 5.30 7.04 13.43
CA SER A 176 4.74 6.93 12.08
C SER A 176 3.24 6.68 12.20
N TYR A 177 2.46 7.63 11.71
CA TYR A 177 1.01 7.67 11.95
C TYR A 177 0.21 7.26 10.71
N GLY A 178 -0.95 6.65 10.94
CA GLY A 178 -2.06 6.47 10.00
C GLY A 178 -3.37 6.96 10.63
N LEU A 179 -4.48 6.92 9.89
CA LEU A 179 -5.79 7.46 10.27
C LEU A 179 -6.19 7.13 11.72
N THR A 180 -6.18 5.86 12.14
CA THR A 180 -6.60 5.43 13.49
C THR A 180 -5.62 5.79 14.60
N THR A 181 -4.43 6.25 14.25
CA THR A 181 -3.37 6.66 15.19
C THR A 181 -3.08 8.15 15.13
N LEU A 182 -3.83 8.92 14.33
CA LEU A 182 -3.66 10.37 14.29
C LEU A 182 -3.94 10.96 15.67
N ARG A 183 -3.18 12.00 15.99
CA ARG A 183 -3.32 12.78 17.22
C ARG A 183 -3.92 14.14 16.89
N LYS A 184 -4.47 14.82 17.88
CA LYS A 184 -5.06 16.16 17.69
C LYS A 184 -4.09 17.16 17.07
N LYS A 185 -2.80 17.09 17.42
CA LYS A 185 -1.74 17.93 16.83
C LYS A 185 -1.54 17.73 15.32
N HIS A 186 -2.04 16.63 14.74
CA HIS A 186 -1.90 16.33 13.32
C HIS A 186 -3.03 16.91 12.46
N VAL A 187 -4.04 17.54 13.06
CA VAL A 187 -5.16 18.13 12.32
C VAL A 187 -5.29 19.61 12.64
N LYS A 188 -5.46 20.40 11.59
CA LYS A 188 -5.92 21.78 11.68
C LYS A 188 -7.33 21.86 11.13
N ILE A 189 -8.25 22.42 11.92
CA ILE A 189 -9.67 22.57 11.55
C ILE A 189 -9.90 24.04 11.22
N GLU A 190 -10.19 24.34 9.96
CA GLU A 190 -10.42 25.71 9.45
C GLU A 190 -11.87 25.89 8.99
N ALA A 191 -12.23 27.10 8.55
CA ALA A 191 -13.55 27.41 8.03
C ALA A 191 -13.81 26.70 6.68
N GLY A 192 -14.33 25.48 6.75
CA GLY A 192 -14.77 24.68 5.61
C GLY A 192 -13.91 23.45 5.36
N GLN A 193 -12.66 23.44 5.87
CA GLN A 193 -11.69 22.40 5.55
C GLN A 193 -11.04 21.78 6.79
N LEU A 194 -10.60 20.54 6.62
CA LEU A 194 -9.66 19.86 7.52
C LEU A 194 -8.32 19.72 6.81
N ARG A 195 -7.22 20.07 7.47
CA ARG A 195 -5.87 19.80 6.96
C ARG A 195 -5.15 18.85 7.89
N PHE A 196 -4.75 17.69 7.37
CA PHE A 196 -3.96 16.70 8.10
C PHE A 196 -2.49 16.84 7.75
N ARG A 197 -1.64 17.07 8.77
CA ARG A 197 -0.17 17.11 8.62
C ARG A 197 0.51 16.19 9.63
N PHE A 198 1.22 15.18 9.14
CA PHE A 198 1.87 14.17 9.99
C PHE A 198 2.92 13.35 9.23
N ARG A 199 3.80 12.71 9.98
CA ARG A 199 4.76 11.75 9.45
C ARG A 199 4.15 10.35 9.38
N GLY A 200 4.06 9.79 8.18
CA GLY A 200 3.48 8.47 7.92
C GLY A 200 4.50 7.34 7.87
N LYS A 201 4.09 6.19 7.31
CA LYS A 201 4.97 5.02 7.12
C LYS A 201 6.25 5.40 6.39
N SER A 202 7.38 4.84 6.85
CA SER A 202 8.73 5.12 6.32
C SER A 202 9.14 6.58 6.44
N GLY A 203 8.51 7.33 7.33
CA GLY A 203 8.84 8.72 7.59
C GLY A 203 8.36 9.71 6.51
N ILE A 204 7.50 9.28 5.59
CA ILE A 204 6.99 10.15 4.52
C ILE A 204 6.02 11.16 5.12
N GLU A 205 6.25 12.45 4.87
CA GLU A 205 5.34 13.51 5.29
C GLU A 205 4.02 13.42 4.54
N HIS A 206 2.93 13.59 5.27
CA HIS A 206 1.57 13.74 4.77
C HIS A 206 1.13 15.18 4.98
N ASP A 207 0.55 15.76 3.93
CA ASP A 207 -0.15 17.05 3.96
C ASP A 207 -1.36 16.88 3.04
N VAL A 208 -2.56 16.78 3.63
CA VAL A 208 -3.79 16.45 2.92
C VAL A 208 -4.93 17.30 3.43
N THR A 209 -5.60 18.00 2.51
CA THR A 209 -6.81 18.77 2.79
C THR A 209 -8.05 17.96 2.44
N VAL A 210 -9.06 18.00 3.31
CA VAL A 210 -10.35 17.34 3.12
C VAL A 210 -11.45 18.38 3.27
N ASP A 211 -12.25 18.51 2.22
CA ASP A 211 -13.48 19.29 2.21
C ASP A 211 -14.68 18.33 2.26
N ASN A 212 -15.18 18.12 3.47
CA ASN A 212 -16.40 17.36 3.71
C ASN A 212 -17.04 17.83 5.01
N PRO A 213 -18.17 18.59 4.95
CA PRO A 213 -18.80 19.15 6.15
C PRO A 213 -19.21 18.10 7.19
N ARG A 214 -19.63 16.91 6.75
CA ARG A 214 -20.05 15.82 7.66
C ARG A 214 -18.85 15.26 8.42
N VAL A 215 -17.78 14.92 7.71
CA VAL A 215 -16.52 14.45 8.32
C VAL A 215 -15.92 15.50 9.23
N LYS A 216 -15.93 16.78 8.82
CA LYS A 216 -15.48 17.90 9.64
C LYS A 216 -16.19 17.96 10.99
N ARG A 217 -17.52 17.84 11.01
CA ARG A 217 -18.30 17.83 12.26
C ARG A 217 -17.87 16.69 13.17
N VAL A 218 -17.70 15.48 12.63
CA VAL A 218 -17.24 14.31 13.40
C VAL A 218 -15.84 14.55 13.96
N VAL A 219 -14.88 14.94 13.12
CA VAL A 219 -13.48 15.18 13.53
C VAL A 219 -13.39 16.28 14.60
N ARG A 220 -14.18 17.34 14.49
CA ARG A 220 -14.24 18.41 15.52
C ARG A 220 -14.70 17.85 16.87
N ARG A 221 -15.79 17.05 16.88
CA ARG A 221 -16.32 16.43 18.10
C ARG A 221 -15.32 15.45 18.72
N CYS A 222 -14.60 14.68 17.91
CA CYS A 222 -13.56 13.80 18.45
C CYS A 222 -12.38 14.60 19.03
N ALA A 223 -12.00 15.74 18.43
CA ALA A 223 -10.94 16.59 18.95
C ALA A 223 -11.28 17.28 20.28
N GLU A 224 -12.57 17.44 20.61
CA GLU A 224 -13.06 17.97 21.88
C GLU A 224 -12.88 16.98 23.05
N LEU A 225 -12.84 15.66 22.78
CA LEU A 225 -12.72 14.62 23.83
C LEU A 225 -11.33 14.63 24.50
N PRO A 226 -11.18 14.46 25.82
CA PRO A 226 -9.88 14.47 26.49
C PRO A 226 -8.89 13.41 25.95
N GLY A 227 -7.60 13.76 25.93
CA GLY A 227 -6.51 12.86 25.49
C GLY A 227 -5.81 13.31 24.21
N HIS A 228 -4.86 12.49 23.74
CA HIS A 228 -4.01 12.83 22.59
C HIS A 228 -4.53 12.31 21.25
N ASP A 229 -5.18 11.15 21.21
CA ASP A 229 -5.64 10.55 19.96
C ASP A 229 -6.82 11.33 19.38
N LEU A 230 -6.91 11.34 18.05
CA LEU A 230 -7.91 12.11 17.34
C LEU A 230 -9.24 11.35 17.21
N PHE A 231 -9.21 10.08 16.83
CA PHE A 231 -10.43 9.30 16.59
C PHE A 231 -10.81 8.49 17.82
N GLN A 232 -11.68 9.09 18.62
CA GLN A 232 -12.22 8.54 19.86
C GLN A 232 -13.74 8.74 19.91
N TYR A 233 -14.42 7.92 20.70
CA TYR A 233 -15.85 8.02 20.97
C TYR A 233 -16.13 7.65 22.44
N LEU A 234 -17.32 7.98 22.92
CA LEU A 234 -17.85 7.48 24.18
C LEU A 234 -18.74 6.28 23.86
N ASP A 235 -18.53 5.15 24.53
CA ASP A 235 -19.42 4.00 24.45
C ASP A 235 -20.70 4.21 25.28
N ASP A 236 -21.56 3.20 25.32
CA ASP A 236 -22.87 3.28 25.98
C ASP A 236 -22.75 3.48 27.50
N ASP A 237 -21.62 3.09 28.10
CA ASP A 237 -21.28 3.31 29.51
C ASP A 237 -20.65 4.70 29.76
N GLY A 238 -20.54 5.53 28.72
CA GLY A 238 -19.85 6.82 28.77
C GLY A 238 -18.33 6.70 28.83
N MET A 239 -17.78 5.49 28.64
CA MET A 239 -16.35 5.25 28.66
C MET A 239 -15.71 5.60 27.32
N ARG A 240 -14.54 6.24 27.38
CA ARG A 240 -13.81 6.68 26.19
C ARG A 240 -13.10 5.50 25.53
N ARG A 241 -13.33 5.33 24.23
CA ARG A 241 -12.70 4.29 23.40
C ARG A 241 -11.99 4.93 22.21
N THR A 242 -10.86 4.36 21.82
CA THR A 242 -10.15 4.69 20.58
C THR A 242 -10.66 3.83 19.43
N VAL A 243 -10.59 4.33 18.20
CA VAL A 243 -10.86 3.54 17.00
C VAL A 243 -9.56 2.90 16.54
N GLY A 244 -9.49 1.57 16.53
CA GLY A 244 -8.37 0.76 16.06
C GLY A 244 -8.55 0.23 14.63
N SER A 245 -7.51 -0.41 14.09
CA SER A 245 -7.56 -1.03 12.75
C SER A 245 -8.56 -2.18 12.67
N THR A 246 -8.74 -2.94 13.76
CA THR A 246 -9.74 -4.01 13.87
C THR A 246 -11.16 -3.46 13.71
N ASP A 247 -11.49 -2.35 14.37
CA ASP A 247 -12.80 -1.71 14.25
C ASP A 247 -13.15 -1.34 12.80
N ILE A 248 -12.16 -0.83 12.05
CA ILE A 248 -12.31 -0.48 10.64
C ILE A 248 -12.56 -1.73 9.79
N ASN A 249 -11.75 -2.76 9.95
CA ASN A 249 -11.87 -3.98 9.15
C ASN A 249 -13.20 -4.70 9.45
N ASP A 250 -13.64 -4.74 10.71
CA ASP A 250 -14.92 -5.31 11.09
C ASP A 250 -16.09 -4.53 10.49
N TYR A 251 -16.00 -3.19 10.50
CA TYR A 251 -16.99 -2.33 9.87
C TYR A 251 -17.07 -2.57 8.36
N LEU A 252 -15.93 -2.65 7.67
CA LEU A 252 -15.89 -2.96 6.23
C LEU A 252 -16.50 -4.33 5.92
N ARG A 253 -16.25 -5.32 6.78
CA ARG A 253 -16.85 -6.66 6.66
C ARG A 253 -18.37 -6.60 6.80
N ARG A 254 -18.89 -5.93 7.84
CA ARG A 254 -20.34 -5.74 8.04
C ARG A 254 -20.99 -4.96 6.89
N ALA A 255 -20.32 -3.91 6.40
CA ALA A 255 -20.85 -3.05 5.35
C ALA A 255 -20.91 -3.74 3.98
N SER A 256 -19.93 -4.59 3.67
CA SER A 256 -19.84 -5.29 2.38
C SER A 256 -20.47 -6.68 2.37
N ASN A 257 -20.48 -7.37 3.51
CA ASN A 257 -20.67 -8.83 3.62
C ASN A 257 -19.56 -9.63 2.93
N ALA A 258 -18.32 -9.13 2.99
CA ALA A 258 -17.13 -9.73 2.41
C ALA A 258 -15.88 -9.31 3.20
N ASP A 259 -14.79 -10.08 3.11
CA ASP A 259 -13.57 -9.83 3.87
C ASP A 259 -12.67 -8.76 3.23
N PHE A 260 -13.22 -7.59 2.91
CA PHE A 260 -12.44 -6.45 2.42
C PHE A 260 -11.78 -5.71 3.58
N THR A 261 -10.61 -5.16 3.27
CA THR A 261 -9.74 -4.44 4.19
C THR A 261 -9.48 -3.04 3.68
N ALA A 262 -8.89 -2.20 4.52
CA ALA A 262 -8.47 -0.87 4.09
C ALA A 262 -7.38 -0.87 3.00
N LYS A 263 -6.66 -1.98 2.80
CA LYS A 263 -5.68 -2.09 1.72
C LYS A 263 -6.37 -2.08 0.35
N ASP A 264 -7.56 -2.67 0.26
CA ASP A 264 -8.31 -2.81 -1.00
C ASP A 264 -8.68 -1.44 -1.59
N TYR A 265 -9.05 -0.46 -0.75
CA TYR A 265 -9.25 0.94 -1.16
C TYR A 265 -8.05 1.53 -1.88
N ARG A 266 -6.85 1.32 -1.34
CA ARG A 266 -5.62 1.88 -1.91
C ARG A 266 -5.21 1.18 -3.21
N THR A 267 -5.42 -0.13 -3.31
CA THR A 267 -5.17 -0.90 -4.53
C THR A 267 -6.17 -0.52 -5.64
N TRP A 268 -7.45 -0.38 -5.28
CA TRP A 268 -8.50 0.11 -6.16
C TRP A 268 -8.16 1.49 -6.71
N ALA A 269 -7.94 2.46 -5.82
CA ALA A 269 -7.64 3.84 -6.21
C ALA A 269 -6.35 3.96 -7.05
N GLY A 270 -5.31 3.19 -6.72
CA GLY A 270 -4.08 3.15 -7.51
C GLY A 270 -4.31 2.66 -8.94
N SER A 271 -5.14 1.63 -9.09
CA SER A 271 -5.50 1.08 -10.40
C SER A 271 -6.42 2.01 -11.20
N VAL A 272 -7.38 2.67 -10.54
CA VAL A 272 -8.28 3.66 -11.15
C VAL A 272 -7.47 4.85 -11.66
N TYR A 273 -6.55 5.37 -10.85
CA TYR A 273 -5.70 6.49 -11.26
C TYR A 273 -4.81 6.10 -12.46
N ALA A 274 -4.19 4.92 -12.41
CA ALA A 274 -3.37 4.42 -13.51
C ALA A 274 -4.18 4.32 -14.82
N LEU A 275 -5.39 3.75 -14.75
CA LEU A 275 -6.29 3.63 -15.89
C LEU A 275 -6.69 5.01 -16.42
N ALA A 276 -7.07 5.93 -15.53
CA ALA A 276 -7.51 7.28 -15.90
C ALA A 276 -6.39 8.09 -16.58
N ALA A 277 -5.15 7.91 -16.15
CA ALA A 277 -3.98 8.55 -16.76
C ALA A 277 -3.65 7.91 -18.12
N LEU A 278 -3.51 6.59 -18.18
CA LEU A 278 -3.08 5.87 -19.37
C LEU A 278 -4.10 5.93 -20.51
N ARG A 279 -5.40 5.91 -20.22
CA ARG A 279 -6.45 5.95 -21.26
C ARG A 279 -6.45 7.24 -22.10
N ARG A 280 -5.79 8.30 -21.64
CA ARG A 280 -5.69 9.60 -22.32
C ARG A 280 -4.47 9.71 -23.24
N LEU A 281 -3.58 8.72 -23.22
CA LEU A 281 -2.31 8.75 -23.94
C LEU A 281 -2.41 7.96 -25.24
N MET A 282 -1.66 8.41 -26.24
CA MET A 282 -1.44 7.71 -27.50
C MET A 282 0.03 7.35 -27.59
N CYS A 283 0.32 6.15 -28.09
CA CYS A 283 1.70 5.71 -28.28
C CYS A 283 1.93 5.41 -29.75
N SER A 284 2.99 6.01 -30.29
CA SER A 284 3.52 5.73 -31.63
C SER A 284 4.45 4.52 -31.63
N SER A 285 5.01 4.15 -30.46
CA SER A 285 5.95 3.03 -30.31
C SER A 285 5.83 2.30 -28.96
N ALA A 286 6.39 1.08 -28.90
CA ALA A 286 6.44 0.31 -27.66
C ALA A 286 7.37 0.95 -26.60
N SER A 287 8.39 1.70 -27.02
CA SER A 287 9.30 2.42 -26.09
C SER A 287 8.54 3.55 -25.39
N GLU A 288 7.77 4.31 -26.16
CA GLU A 288 6.91 5.39 -25.64
C GLU A 288 5.85 4.84 -24.67
N ALA A 289 5.21 3.72 -25.01
CA ALA A 289 4.27 3.06 -24.10
C ALA A 289 4.92 2.69 -22.75
N ARG A 290 6.13 2.13 -22.77
CA ARG A 290 6.89 1.81 -21.54
C ARG A 290 7.23 3.08 -20.75
N ALA A 291 7.62 4.16 -21.41
CA ALA A 291 7.91 5.43 -20.77
C ALA A 291 6.66 6.00 -20.06
N HIS A 292 5.50 5.96 -20.70
CA HIS A 292 4.23 6.38 -20.10
C HIS A 292 3.81 5.50 -18.92
N ILE A 293 4.01 4.18 -19.01
CA ILE A 293 3.76 3.26 -17.88
C ILE A 293 4.66 3.63 -16.70
N VAL A 294 5.96 3.84 -16.93
CA VAL A 294 6.91 4.20 -15.86
C VAL A 294 6.53 5.54 -15.22
N ALA A 295 6.19 6.55 -16.01
CA ALA A 295 5.74 7.85 -15.52
C ALA A 295 4.44 7.72 -14.70
N THR A 296 3.47 6.97 -15.20
CA THR A 296 2.21 6.72 -14.49
C THR A 296 2.43 6.00 -13.16
N VAL A 297 3.27 4.96 -13.15
CA VAL A 297 3.64 4.24 -11.91
C VAL A 297 4.26 5.19 -10.89
N LYS A 298 5.15 6.11 -11.32
CA LYS A 298 5.75 7.12 -10.44
C LYS A 298 4.68 8.06 -9.86
N ASN A 299 3.72 8.51 -10.66
CA ASN A 299 2.63 9.37 -10.22
C ASN A 299 1.72 8.65 -9.19
N VAL A 300 1.33 7.41 -9.46
CA VAL A 300 0.54 6.61 -8.50
C VAL A 300 1.34 6.34 -7.22
N ALA A 301 2.65 6.10 -7.35
CA ALA A 301 3.52 5.88 -6.19
C ALA A 301 3.60 7.14 -5.31
N ALA A 302 3.67 8.33 -5.89
CA ALA A 302 3.59 9.60 -5.18
C ALA A 302 2.23 9.78 -4.49
N LEU A 303 1.13 9.57 -5.22
CA LEU A 303 -0.25 9.63 -4.69
C LEU A 303 -0.43 8.72 -3.47
N LEU A 304 0.00 7.47 -3.58
CA LEU A 304 -0.14 6.47 -2.53
C LEU A 304 0.95 6.55 -1.46
N ARG A 305 1.99 7.39 -1.65
CA ARG A 305 3.17 7.51 -0.79
C ARG A 305 3.82 6.13 -0.59
N ASN A 306 4.30 5.60 -1.71
CA ASN A 306 4.95 4.31 -1.88
C ASN A 306 6.16 4.47 -2.82
N THR A 307 7.07 3.51 -2.81
CA THR A 307 8.08 3.41 -3.88
C THR A 307 7.44 2.96 -5.20
N PRO A 308 7.94 3.38 -6.38
CA PRO A 308 7.45 2.91 -7.68
C PRO A 308 7.40 1.38 -7.81
N THR A 309 8.43 0.68 -7.34
CA THR A 309 8.51 -0.80 -7.39
C THR A 309 7.37 -1.47 -6.63
N VAL A 310 7.14 -1.06 -5.38
CA VAL A 310 6.01 -1.55 -4.57
C VAL A 310 4.67 -1.16 -5.19
N CYS A 311 4.56 0.04 -5.74
CA CYS A 311 3.34 0.51 -6.38
C CYS A 311 2.94 -0.35 -7.58
N ARG A 312 3.89 -0.57 -8.51
CA ARG A 312 3.69 -1.42 -9.70
C ARG A 312 3.32 -2.86 -9.30
N ARG A 313 4.03 -3.42 -8.32
CA ARG A 313 3.84 -4.82 -7.94
C ARG A 313 2.58 -5.06 -7.10
N CYS A 314 2.10 -4.08 -6.34
CA CYS A 314 1.10 -4.34 -5.30
C CYS A 314 -0.13 -3.44 -5.31
N TYR A 315 -0.16 -2.35 -6.10
CA TYR A 315 -1.22 -1.35 -6.06
C TYR A 315 -1.84 -1.02 -7.42
N ILE A 316 -1.19 -1.38 -8.53
CA ILE A 316 -1.72 -1.22 -9.88
C ILE A 316 -2.08 -2.59 -10.41
N HIS A 317 -3.32 -2.77 -10.85
CA HIS A 317 -3.79 -4.02 -11.45
C HIS A 317 -3.12 -4.25 -12.82
N PRO A 318 -2.53 -5.44 -13.07
CA PRO A 318 -1.76 -5.71 -14.30
C PRO A 318 -2.62 -5.59 -15.57
N ALA A 319 -3.90 -5.93 -15.52
CA ALA A 319 -4.81 -5.75 -16.66
C ALA A 319 -4.87 -4.30 -17.18
N VAL A 320 -4.64 -3.29 -16.33
CA VAL A 320 -4.58 -1.89 -16.78
C VAL A 320 -3.37 -1.66 -17.68
N ILE A 321 -2.22 -2.19 -17.29
CA ILE A 321 -0.97 -2.08 -18.06
C ILE A 321 -1.11 -2.87 -19.36
N ASN A 322 -1.59 -4.11 -19.27
CA ASN A 322 -1.76 -4.98 -20.44
C ASN A 322 -2.74 -4.37 -21.46
N ALA A 323 -3.86 -3.80 -21.00
CA ALA A 323 -4.82 -3.15 -21.88
C ALA A 323 -4.26 -1.86 -22.50
N PHE A 324 -3.35 -1.16 -21.83
CA PHE A 324 -2.68 0.00 -22.40
C PHE A 324 -1.71 -0.42 -23.51
N GLU A 325 -0.89 -1.44 -23.26
CA GLU A 325 0.06 -1.98 -24.25
C GLU A 325 -0.65 -2.59 -25.47
N ALA A 326 -1.86 -3.12 -25.28
CA ALA A 326 -2.72 -3.64 -26.34
C ALA A 326 -3.56 -2.58 -27.05
N ASP A 327 -3.47 -1.30 -26.64
CA ASP A 327 -4.29 -0.19 -27.15
C ASP A 327 -5.82 -0.38 -26.94
N GLU A 328 -6.19 -1.15 -25.92
CA GLU A 328 -7.56 -1.50 -25.57
C GLU A 328 -8.18 -0.52 -24.55
N LEU A 329 -7.39 0.30 -23.84
CA LEU A 329 -7.94 1.24 -22.85
C LEU A 329 -8.81 2.35 -23.45
N ARG A 330 -8.57 2.73 -24.71
CA ARG A 330 -9.30 3.83 -25.37
C ARG A 330 -10.70 3.41 -25.81
N SER A 331 -10.87 2.14 -26.14
CA SER A 331 -12.15 1.56 -26.53
C SER A 331 -13.02 1.20 -25.33
N LEU A 332 -12.52 1.37 -24.09
CA LEU A 332 -13.33 1.30 -22.88
C LEU A 332 -14.27 2.50 -22.83
N THR A 333 -15.42 2.35 -23.50
CA THR A 333 -16.56 3.21 -23.26
C THR A 333 -17.00 3.02 -21.81
N PRO A 334 -17.08 4.10 -21.00
CA PRO A 334 -17.68 3.99 -19.68
C PRO A 334 -19.07 3.40 -19.87
N SER A 335 -19.33 2.24 -19.28
CA SER A 335 -20.70 1.72 -19.26
C SER A 335 -21.61 2.75 -18.57
N VAL A 336 -22.92 2.59 -18.74
CA VAL A 336 -23.97 3.28 -17.97
C VAL A 336 -23.50 3.62 -16.56
N SER A 337 -23.73 4.88 -16.15
CA SER A 337 -23.33 5.35 -14.83
C SER A 337 -23.81 4.39 -13.74
N ARG A 338 -22.93 4.01 -12.82
CA ARG A 338 -23.27 3.15 -11.70
C ARG A 338 -23.33 4.00 -10.44
N ARG A 339 -24.51 4.07 -9.82
CA ARG A 339 -24.70 4.80 -8.55
C ARG A 339 -23.65 4.35 -7.55
N GLY A 340 -22.90 5.30 -6.97
CA GLY A 340 -21.86 5.03 -5.98
C GLY A 340 -20.44 4.79 -6.54
N LEU A 341 -20.25 4.79 -7.86
CA LEU A 341 -18.94 4.77 -8.52
C LEU A 341 -18.74 6.01 -9.40
N LYS A 342 -17.50 6.51 -9.46
CA LYS A 342 -17.03 7.55 -10.38
C LYS A 342 -16.83 6.98 -11.79
N ALA A 343 -16.73 7.86 -12.80
CA ALA A 343 -16.58 7.43 -14.20
C ALA A 343 -15.36 6.51 -14.42
N ASP A 344 -14.18 6.87 -13.89
CA ASP A 344 -12.97 6.05 -14.01
C ASP A 344 -13.06 4.74 -13.21
N GLU A 345 -13.82 4.74 -12.11
CA GLU A 345 -14.12 3.54 -11.32
C GLU A 345 -15.00 2.56 -12.11
N VAL A 346 -15.99 3.08 -12.85
CA VAL A 346 -16.83 2.27 -13.77
C VAL A 346 -16.00 1.72 -14.92
N ALA A 347 -15.08 2.50 -15.48
CA ALA A 347 -14.19 2.06 -16.55
C ALA A 347 -13.28 0.90 -16.08
N LEU A 348 -12.69 1.02 -14.88
CA LEU A 348 -11.91 -0.07 -14.30
C LEU A 348 -12.77 -1.32 -14.03
N ALA A 349 -13.94 -1.16 -13.43
CA ALA A 349 -14.84 -2.29 -13.18
C ALA A 349 -15.22 -3.02 -14.48
N THR A 350 -15.40 -2.26 -15.57
CA THR A 350 -15.70 -2.82 -16.91
C THR A 350 -14.52 -3.60 -17.46
N LEU A 351 -13.30 -3.05 -17.39
CA LEU A 351 -12.07 -3.73 -17.81
C LEU A 351 -11.87 -5.05 -17.05
N LEU A 352 -12.07 -5.04 -15.73
CA LEU A 352 -11.92 -6.23 -14.90
C LEU A 352 -12.95 -7.31 -15.28
N ALA A 353 -14.23 -6.93 -15.44
CA ALA A 353 -15.28 -7.86 -15.88
C ALA A 353 -15.01 -8.45 -17.28
N GLN A 354 -14.45 -7.66 -18.21
CA GLN A 354 -14.04 -8.18 -19.52
C GLN A 354 -12.86 -9.16 -19.40
N THR A 355 -11.90 -8.86 -18.54
CA THR A 355 -10.74 -9.71 -18.27
C THR A 355 -11.17 -11.06 -17.69
N GLU A 356 -12.06 -11.06 -16.69
CA GLU A 356 -12.65 -12.27 -16.11
C GLU A 356 -13.39 -13.11 -17.15
N LYS A 357 -14.23 -12.48 -17.99
CA LYS A 357 -14.94 -13.18 -19.08
C LYS A 357 -13.97 -13.80 -20.08
N ARG A 358 -12.90 -13.10 -20.44
CA ARG A 358 -11.86 -13.60 -21.35
C ARG A 358 -11.13 -14.79 -20.73
N ALA A 359 -10.76 -14.70 -19.46
CA ALA A 359 -10.12 -15.79 -18.72
C ALA A 359 -11.05 -17.02 -18.62
N ALA A 360 -12.32 -16.83 -18.27
CA ALA A 360 -13.31 -17.92 -18.20
C ALA A 360 -13.53 -18.58 -19.57
N ARG A 361 -13.57 -17.80 -20.66
CA ARG A 361 -13.67 -18.33 -22.03
C ARG A 361 -12.45 -19.17 -22.39
N LEU A 362 -11.25 -18.68 -22.09
CA LEU A 362 -9.99 -19.40 -22.32
C LEU A 362 -9.94 -20.71 -21.51
N ALA A 363 -10.35 -20.67 -20.24
CA ALA A 363 -10.43 -21.86 -19.39
C ALA A 363 -11.43 -22.90 -19.90
N ARG A 364 -12.60 -22.48 -20.42
CA ARG A 364 -13.57 -23.38 -21.07
C ARG A 364 -12.99 -23.97 -22.36
N GLN A 365 -12.28 -23.17 -23.14
CA GLN A 365 -11.65 -23.63 -24.38
C GLN A 365 -10.48 -24.58 -24.11
N SER A 366 -9.69 -24.38 -23.06
CA SER A 366 -8.62 -25.29 -22.65
C SER A 366 -9.17 -26.57 -22.02
N GLY A 367 -10.28 -26.51 -21.27
CA GLY A 367 -11.00 -27.69 -20.77
C GLY A 367 -11.65 -28.51 -21.90
N ALA A 368 -12.21 -27.85 -22.92
CA ALA A 368 -12.73 -28.50 -24.12
C ALA A 368 -11.59 -29.06 -25.00
N LYS A 369 -10.46 -28.35 -25.08
CA LYS A 369 -9.23 -28.86 -25.72
C LYS A 369 -8.61 -30.00 -24.92
N GLY A 370 -8.68 -30.04 -23.60
CA GLY A 370 -8.19 -31.17 -22.78
C GLY A 370 -8.90 -32.50 -23.05
N ARG A 371 -10.12 -32.46 -23.61
CA ARG A 371 -10.84 -33.65 -24.11
C ARG A 371 -10.46 -34.03 -25.55
N LYS A 372 -9.91 -33.10 -26.34
CA LYS A 372 -9.42 -33.34 -27.71
C LYS A 372 -7.90 -33.58 -27.80
N ILE A 373 -7.14 -33.05 -26.85
CA ILE A 373 -5.69 -33.23 -26.66
C ILE A 373 -5.48 -34.46 -25.74
N ARG A 374 -6.10 -35.57 -26.10
CA ARG A 374 -5.54 -36.90 -25.84
C ARG A 374 -5.08 -37.56 -27.15
N GLU A 375 -5.33 -36.89 -28.28
CA GLU A 375 -4.72 -37.16 -29.58
C GLU A 375 -4.07 -35.87 -30.09
N SER A 376 -2.81 -35.96 -30.51
CA SER A 376 -1.92 -34.92 -31.03
C SER A 376 -1.29 -33.95 -30.02
N ALA A 377 0.04 -34.02 -30.00
CA ALA A 377 0.95 -33.54 -28.99
C ALA A 377 1.23 -32.01 -29.03
N VAL A 378 1.69 -31.54 -27.87
CA VAL A 378 2.86 -30.68 -27.61
C VAL A 378 3.52 -30.06 -28.85
N ASP A 379 3.40 -28.75 -29.06
CA ASP A 379 4.46 -27.74 -28.80
C ASP A 379 3.99 -26.31 -29.15
N ASP A 380 4.77 -25.32 -28.70
CA ASP A 380 4.83 -23.90 -29.14
C ASP A 380 3.93 -22.80 -28.54
N SER A 381 4.40 -22.35 -27.37
CA SER A 381 5.10 -21.06 -27.13
C SER A 381 4.40 -19.70 -27.30
N ILE A 382 4.52 -18.95 -26.20
CA ILE A 382 4.09 -17.59 -25.85
C ILE A 382 4.67 -16.49 -26.78
N ALA A 383 5.65 -16.82 -27.64
CA ALA A 383 6.24 -15.87 -28.60
C ALA A 383 5.30 -15.45 -29.75
N GLY A 384 4.30 -16.27 -30.10
CA GLY A 384 3.35 -15.97 -31.19
C GLY A 384 2.35 -14.85 -30.85
N SER A 385 2.15 -14.54 -29.57
CA SER A 385 1.15 -13.56 -29.15
C SER A 385 1.58 -12.11 -29.47
N LEU A 386 2.87 -11.79 -29.32
CA LEU A 386 3.40 -10.44 -29.56
C LEU A 386 3.48 -10.10 -31.05
N THR A 387 3.87 -11.07 -31.89
CA THR A 387 3.89 -10.93 -33.36
C THR A 387 2.48 -10.87 -33.95
N SER A 388 1.52 -11.62 -33.39
CA SER A 388 0.10 -11.51 -33.75
C SER A 388 -0.50 -10.14 -33.39
N LEU A 389 -0.13 -9.58 -32.23
CA LEU A 389 -0.56 -8.26 -31.78
C LEU A 389 -0.02 -7.12 -32.66
N LEU A 390 1.24 -7.20 -33.11
CA LEU A 390 1.83 -6.23 -34.03
C LEU A 390 1.22 -6.30 -35.44
N LYS A 391 0.77 -7.49 -35.88
CA LYS A 391 0.03 -7.65 -37.15
C LYS A 391 -1.36 -7.02 -37.09
N LYS A 392 -2.10 -7.21 -35.98
CA LYS A 392 -3.45 -6.64 -35.82
C LYS A 392 -3.47 -5.12 -35.75
N SER A 393 -2.49 -4.51 -35.07
CA SER A 393 -2.36 -3.05 -35.03
C SER A 393 -1.97 -2.42 -36.38
N ARG A 394 -1.29 -3.18 -37.26
CA ARG A 394 -0.99 -2.74 -38.64
C ARG A 394 -2.20 -2.81 -39.57
N VAL A 395 -3.06 -3.81 -39.40
CA VAL A 395 -4.32 -3.95 -40.17
C VAL A 395 -5.33 -2.86 -39.78
N ALA A 396 -5.47 -2.57 -38.48
CA ALA A 396 -6.33 -1.49 -37.99
C ALA A 396 -5.89 -0.10 -38.52
N ARG A 397 -4.58 0.16 -38.64
CA ARG A 397 -4.05 1.39 -39.26
C ARG A 397 -4.35 1.49 -40.76
N LYS A 398 -4.27 0.38 -41.50
CA LYS A 398 -4.56 0.36 -42.94
C LYS A 398 -6.05 0.60 -43.23
N GLN A 399 -6.93 0.11 -42.35
CA GLN A 399 -8.37 0.34 -42.45
C GLN A 399 -8.74 1.79 -42.09
N ALA A 400 -8.11 2.37 -41.06
CA ALA A 400 -8.32 3.78 -40.69
C ALA A 400 -7.85 4.75 -41.80
N ALA A 401 -6.73 4.45 -42.47
CA ALA A 401 -6.21 5.23 -43.60
C ALA A 401 -7.11 5.13 -44.86
N ALA A 402 -7.69 3.97 -45.14
CA ALA A 402 -8.62 3.82 -46.27
C ALA A 402 -9.92 4.63 -46.08
N THR A 403 -10.37 4.83 -44.84
CA THR A 403 -11.56 5.66 -44.54
C THR A 403 -11.32 7.17 -44.62
N CYS A 404 -10.07 7.65 -44.56
CA CYS A 404 -9.79 9.08 -44.76
C CYS A 404 -9.59 9.45 -46.23
N ASP A 405 -9.09 8.53 -47.07
CA ASP A 405 -8.94 8.77 -48.52
C ASP A 405 -10.28 8.74 -49.29
N ALA A 406 -11.32 8.09 -48.75
CA ALA A 406 -12.65 8.07 -49.36
C ALA A 406 -13.46 9.37 -49.17
N LYS A 407 -12.96 10.34 -48.38
CA LYS A 407 -13.67 11.61 -48.06
C LYS A 407 -13.09 12.85 -48.76
N SER A 408 -12.06 12.72 -49.60
CA SER A 408 -11.36 13.87 -50.22
C SER A 408 -11.60 14.08 -51.72
N SER A 409 -12.51 13.33 -52.35
CA SER A 409 -12.82 13.51 -53.78
C SER A 409 -14.01 14.46 -54.03
N VAL A 410 -13.82 15.76 -53.78
CA VAL A 410 -14.64 16.84 -54.37
C VAL A 410 -13.68 17.91 -54.89
N LYS A 411 -13.65 18.12 -56.21
CA LYS A 411 -12.78 19.11 -56.88
C LYS A 411 -13.37 20.54 -56.74
N PRO A 412 -12.55 21.58 -56.49
CA PRO A 412 -12.93 22.95 -56.79
C PRO A 412 -12.22 23.47 -58.05
N GLY A 413 -12.99 24.17 -58.90
CA GLY A 413 -12.49 24.94 -60.05
C GLY A 413 -11.76 26.20 -59.61
N GLY A 414 -10.77 26.61 -60.40
CA GLY A 414 -9.87 27.72 -60.09
C GLY A 414 -10.41 29.09 -60.44
N VAL A 415 -10.00 30.09 -59.67
CA VAL A 415 -9.88 31.50 -60.06
C VAL A 415 -8.74 32.12 -59.23
N GLU A 416 -7.81 32.82 -59.88
CA GLU A 416 -6.77 33.70 -59.31
C GLU A 416 -6.97 35.13 -59.88
N PRO A 417 -6.29 36.19 -59.41
CA PRO A 417 -6.00 36.58 -58.03
C PRO A 417 -6.26 38.10 -57.80
N GLY A 418 -6.36 38.55 -56.55
CA GLY A 418 -6.40 39.98 -56.21
C GLY A 418 -5.70 40.24 -54.87
N GLY A 419 -4.53 40.87 -54.92
CA GLY A 419 -3.70 41.16 -53.75
C GLY A 419 -4.18 42.39 -52.97
N VAL A 420 -4.17 42.28 -51.64
CA VAL A 420 -4.19 43.44 -50.72
C VAL A 420 -3.28 43.13 -49.52
N LYS A 421 -2.43 44.10 -49.17
CA LYS A 421 -1.39 44.02 -48.13
C LYS A 421 -1.97 43.94 -46.70
N PRO A 422 -1.23 43.38 -45.72
CA PRO A 422 -1.73 43.15 -44.36
C PRO A 422 -1.65 44.41 -43.49
N GLY A 423 -2.78 44.79 -42.89
CA GLY A 423 -2.84 45.70 -41.75
C GLY A 423 -2.63 44.94 -40.44
N GLY A 424 -1.75 45.46 -39.58
CA GLY A 424 -1.48 44.92 -38.24
C GLY A 424 -2.60 45.20 -37.25
N VAL A 425 -2.82 44.25 -36.34
CA VAL A 425 -3.58 44.44 -35.10
C VAL A 425 -2.89 43.63 -33.99
N GLU A 426 -2.54 44.31 -32.90
CA GLU A 426 -1.87 43.75 -31.72
C GLU A 426 -2.80 42.82 -30.90
N PRO A 427 -2.29 41.72 -30.32
CA PRO A 427 -3.01 40.97 -29.29
C PRO A 427 -2.81 41.60 -27.90
N GLY A 428 -3.93 41.98 -27.28
CA GLY A 428 -4.00 42.57 -25.94
C GLY A 428 -3.43 41.68 -24.82
N GLY A 429 -2.77 42.35 -23.88
CA GLY A 429 -2.12 41.75 -22.72
C GLY A 429 -3.07 41.25 -21.64
N VAL A 430 -2.69 40.12 -21.02
CA VAL A 430 -3.23 39.63 -19.75
C VAL A 430 -2.07 39.53 -18.77
N LYS A 431 -2.16 40.24 -17.64
CA LYS A 431 -1.12 40.35 -16.60
C LYS A 431 -0.89 39.03 -15.85
N PRO A 432 0.35 38.54 -15.71
CA PRO A 432 0.71 37.51 -14.74
C PRO A 432 0.90 38.12 -13.34
N GLY A 433 0.21 37.57 -12.34
CA GLY A 433 0.41 37.92 -10.92
C GLY A 433 1.78 37.46 -10.41
N GLY A 434 2.48 38.36 -9.72
CA GLY A 434 3.84 38.16 -9.24
C GLY A 434 3.96 37.16 -8.08
N VAL A 435 5.02 36.36 -8.14
CA VAL A 435 5.56 35.57 -7.03
C VAL A 435 6.98 36.07 -6.80
N GLY A 436 7.24 36.68 -5.64
CA GLY A 436 8.56 37.20 -5.28
C GLY A 436 9.56 36.08 -4.97
N PRO A 437 10.84 36.20 -5.37
CA PRO A 437 11.87 35.22 -5.04
C PRO A 437 12.36 35.41 -3.60
N GLY A 438 12.19 34.38 -2.76
CA GLY A 438 12.81 34.32 -1.44
C GLY A 438 14.32 34.10 -1.57
N GLY A 439 15.09 35.10 -1.17
CA GLY A 439 16.55 35.08 -1.18
C GLY A 439 17.14 34.01 -0.27
N VAL A 440 18.05 33.22 -0.83
CA VAL A 440 18.92 32.28 -0.13
C VAL A 440 20.18 33.06 0.27
N LYS A 441 20.49 33.16 1.58
CA LYS A 441 21.77 33.73 2.05
C LYS A 441 22.88 32.69 1.95
N PRO A 442 24.01 32.95 1.28
CA PRO A 442 25.20 32.12 1.33
C PRO A 442 25.99 32.30 2.64
N ALA A 443 26.70 31.24 3.01
CA ALA A 443 27.50 31.08 4.22
C ALA A 443 28.69 32.07 4.32
N GLY A 444 28.90 32.62 5.51
CA GLY A 444 30.12 33.34 5.87
C GLY A 444 31.03 32.46 6.74
N THR A 445 32.18 32.10 6.19
CA THR A 445 33.33 31.55 6.91
C THR A 445 34.18 32.69 7.47
N GLN A 446 34.49 32.66 8.77
CA GLN A 446 35.61 33.39 9.38
C GLN A 446 36.51 32.40 10.13
N PRO A 447 37.83 32.41 9.90
CA PRO A 447 38.80 31.65 10.67
C PRO A 447 39.44 32.55 11.74
N ALA A 448 39.61 32.04 12.96
CA ALA A 448 40.69 32.48 13.87
C ALA A 448 40.77 31.54 15.08
N GLY A 449 42.02 31.27 15.52
CA GLY A 449 42.31 31.07 16.94
C GLY A 449 42.77 29.68 17.36
N VAL A 450 44.03 29.35 17.05
CA VAL A 450 44.84 28.39 17.83
C VAL A 450 45.08 29.00 19.21
N GLN A 451 44.72 28.29 20.29
CA GLN A 451 45.33 28.49 21.60
C GLN A 451 45.71 27.14 22.23
N THR A 452 46.99 27.08 22.53
CA THR A 452 47.77 25.97 23.06
C THR A 452 47.50 25.71 24.53
N ALA A 453 47.69 24.45 24.90
CA ALA A 453 47.68 23.96 26.27
C ALA A 453 48.77 24.62 27.13
N GLN A 454 48.44 24.96 28.38
CA GLN A 454 49.39 24.95 29.48
C GLN A 454 48.79 24.26 30.70
N ARG A 455 49.62 23.37 31.27
CA ARG A 455 49.42 22.56 32.47
C ARG A 455 49.57 23.41 33.75
N SER A 456 48.81 23.03 34.78
CA SER A 456 49.19 22.74 36.20
C SER A 456 50.20 23.66 36.92
N PRO A 457 50.05 23.93 38.25
CA PRO A 457 50.07 22.85 39.24
C PRO A 457 49.19 23.00 40.50
N ALA A 458 49.08 21.86 41.17
CA ALA A 458 48.51 21.64 42.49
C ALA A 458 49.51 21.96 43.62
N SER A 459 48.98 22.30 44.79
CA SER A 459 49.58 22.14 46.13
C SER A 459 48.44 22.31 47.16
N ARG A 460 48.09 21.27 47.95
CA ARG A 460 48.55 20.99 49.34
C ARG A 460 48.28 22.17 50.29
N GLU A 461 47.70 22.07 51.49
CA GLU A 461 47.63 21.06 52.56
C GLU A 461 46.58 21.58 53.58
N ALA A 462 45.68 20.74 54.13
CA ALA A 462 45.72 20.11 55.47
C ALA A 462 45.25 20.98 56.67
N ALA A 463 44.24 20.48 57.39
CA ALA A 463 44.17 20.27 58.86
C ALA A 463 42.72 20.43 59.41
N ALA A 464 42.11 19.32 59.86
CA ALA A 464 41.69 19.04 61.26
C ALA A 464 40.33 19.67 61.68
N GLN A 465 39.41 19.06 62.45
CA GLN A 465 39.29 17.80 63.18
C GLN A 465 37.86 17.70 63.78
N ARG A 466 37.34 16.46 63.97
CA ARG A 466 36.33 16.00 64.98
C ARG A 466 34.87 16.47 64.78
N ASP A 467 33.80 15.70 65.05
CA ASP A 467 33.63 14.46 65.84
C ASP A 467 32.28 13.77 65.51
N ALA A 468 32.18 12.49 65.87
CA ALA A 468 30.99 11.71 66.26
C ALA A 468 29.84 11.38 65.27
N THR A 469 29.90 10.17 64.71
CA THR A 469 28.78 9.21 64.48
C THR A 469 28.50 8.47 65.84
N PRO A 470 27.58 7.49 66.02
CA PRO A 470 26.66 6.85 65.06
C PRO A 470 25.25 6.43 65.60
N ALA A 471 24.47 5.79 64.70
CA ALA A 471 23.67 4.56 64.90
C ALA A 471 22.56 4.55 65.98
N ALA A 472 21.51 3.74 65.95
CA ALA A 472 20.86 2.75 65.09
C ALA A 472 19.44 2.61 65.73
N ASP A 473 18.40 2.03 65.14
CA ASP A 473 18.24 0.79 64.38
C ASP A 473 17.16 0.92 63.29
#